data_AF-A0A9P4K741-F1
#
_entry.id   AF-A0A9P4K741-F1
#
_cell.length_a   1.000
_cell.length_b   1.000
_cell.length_c   1.000
_cell.angle_alpha   90.00
_cell.angle_beta   90.00
_cell.angle_gamma   90.00
#
_symmetry.space_group_name_H-M   'P 1'
#
loop_
_entity.id
_entity.type
_entity.pdbx_description
1 polymer ?
#
loop_
_entity_poly.entity_id
_entity_poly.type
_entity_poly.pdbx_seq_one_letter_code
_entity_poly.pdbx_strand_id
1 'polypeptide(L)'
;MLFTLLSVVCSGLLLPAQAERILGITVFTRHGDRTSKHYSGYGLTNLGLQQNYQVGSNYRSIYISSNSSKQILGISEDKVINSQIYASAPDQPVLLNTATAFLQGLYPPLENLEPGLASETLNNGSSYTSPLNGYQYVVLHGEEDDSPDAVWLKGDEDCPAVTTSAKNFKQSAEFVEREKATRTFYQSLYDYIGGVYDYDFSDMSYNNAYDIFDLLNVASIHNASSAGNVYLPSERLFQLRTLADSAEFALNYNSSDSARSIGGQTFAGAVLNQMSQMLATNGNLKFSLLAGSYDTFLAFFGLANLTSASSDFYGLPDYASTMAFELFTEETVDVFPTAFNDIRVRFLFRNGSDEGAPLRTFPLFGRSEDSLSWVDFTSEMNNIAITSAQDWCSVCQSNLLFCLAYSAQMASSQNHGNSSSMSNTVAGVIGAMVTLGVIASLGLAAFFVLRRRRGAVTHINHVANDKSSQYSGNETA
;
A
#
# COMPACT_ATOMS: atom_id res chain seq x y z
N MET A 1 -66.65 -5.75 34.46
CA MET A 1 -65.76 -5.67 33.28
C MET A 1 -64.35 -5.69 33.79
N LEU A 2 -63.65 -6.81 33.57
CA LEU A 2 -62.28 -7.07 34.01
C LEU A 2 -61.35 -6.66 32.85
N PHE A 3 -60.41 -5.74 33.08
CA PHE A 3 -59.37 -5.41 32.10
C PHE A 3 -58.05 -6.07 32.55
N THR A 4 -57.59 -7.03 31.74
CA THR A 4 -56.30 -7.71 31.92
C THR A 4 -55.27 -7.00 31.03
N LEU A 5 -54.22 -6.44 31.64
CA LEU A 5 -53.06 -5.92 30.92
C LEU A 5 -52.14 -7.09 30.53
N LEU A 6 -51.82 -7.23 29.25
CA LEU A 6 -50.82 -8.16 28.75
C LEU A 6 -49.56 -7.38 28.38
N SER A 7 -48.50 -7.48 29.19
CA SER A 7 -47.18 -6.95 28.86
C SER A 7 -46.42 -7.97 28.02
N VAL A 8 -46.14 -7.63 26.76
CA VAL A 8 -45.26 -8.41 25.88
C VAL A 8 -43.82 -7.99 26.15
N VAL A 9 -43.05 -8.86 26.80
CA VAL A 9 -41.59 -8.75 26.90
C VAL A 9 -41.01 -9.32 25.61
N CYS A 10 -40.47 -8.44 24.75
CA CYS A 10 -39.74 -8.85 23.56
C CYS A 10 -38.29 -9.14 23.96
N SER A 11 -37.99 -10.39 24.30
CA SER A 11 -36.61 -10.85 24.48
C SER A 11 -35.95 -10.96 23.11
N GLY A 12 -35.24 -9.91 22.70
CA GLY A 12 -34.35 -9.96 21.55
C GLY A 12 -33.21 -10.95 21.84
N LEU A 13 -33.10 -11.99 21.01
CA LEU A 13 -31.91 -12.84 20.95
C LEU A 13 -30.75 -11.99 20.45
N LEU A 14 -29.89 -11.54 21.37
CA LEU A 14 -28.53 -11.11 21.05
C LEU A 14 -27.77 -12.35 20.60
N LEU A 15 -27.68 -12.57 19.29
CA LEU A 15 -26.68 -13.48 18.74
C LEU A 15 -25.31 -12.89 19.11
N PRO A 16 -24.38 -13.69 19.67
CA PRO A 16 -23.01 -13.21 19.84
C PRO A 16 -22.48 -12.87 18.45
N ALA A 17 -22.09 -11.61 18.24
CA ALA A 17 -21.25 -11.30 17.10
C ALA A 17 -20.02 -12.21 17.19
N GLN A 18 -19.79 -13.08 16.20
CA GLN A 18 -18.56 -13.85 16.18
C GLN A 18 -17.41 -12.85 16.14
N ALA A 19 -16.51 -12.95 17.12
CA ALA A 19 -15.34 -12.11 17.19
C ALA A 19 -14.40 -12.55 16.07
N GLU A 20 -14.43 -11.80 14.97
CA GLU A 20 -13.44 -11.90 13.90
C GLU A 20 -12.04 -11.63 14.43
N ARG A 21 -11.04 -12.26 13.82
CA ARG A 21 -9.63 -12.02 14.12
C ARG A 21 -8.92 -11.47 12.89
N ILE A 22 -8.32 -10.29 13.02
CA ILE A 22 -7.46 -9.71 11.99
C ILE A 22 -6.11 -10.44 12.00
N LEU A 23 -5.70 -10.95 10.85
CA LEU A 23 -4.46 -11.70 10.65
C LEU A 23 -3.34 -10.83 10.08
N GLY A 24 -3.71 -9.81 9.30
CA GLY A 24 -2.79 -8.83 8.74
C GLY A 24 -3.53 -7.78 7.91
N ILE A 25 -2.80 -6.76 7.47
CA ILE A 25 -3.35 -5.68 6.66
C ILE A 25 -2.33 -5.12 5.66
N THR A 26 -2.76 -4.88 4.43
CA THR A 26 -2.02 -4.11 3.43
C THR A 26 -2.70 -2.76 3.23
N VAL A 27 -1.94 -1.67 3.35
CA VAL A 27 -2.43 -0.29 3.30
C VAL A 27 -1.71 0.44 2.17
N PHE A 28 -2.46 1.14 1.33
CA PHE A 28 -1.93 2.11 0.38
C PHE A 28 -2.34 3.51 0.82
N THR A 29 -1.37 4.41 1.00
CA THR A 29 -1.61 5.78 1.46
C THR A 29 -1.28 6.79 0.38
N ARG A 30 -2.19 7.74 0.16
CA ARG A 30 -1.91 8.95 -0.61
C ARG A 30 -1.03 9.87 0.23
N HIS A 31 -0.20 10.66 -0.42
CA HIS A 31 0.45 11.79 0.23
C HIS A 31 -0.54 12.77 0.90
N GLY A 32 -0.04 13.46 1.92
CA GLY A 32 -0.76 14.55 2.59
C GLY A 32 -0.75 15.83 1.77
N ASP A 33 -1.24 16.90 2.37
CA ASP A 33 -1.15 18.25 1.83
C ASP A 33 0.30 18.61 1.44
N ARG A 34 0.44 19.28 0.31
CA ARG A 34 1.71 19.68 -0.29
C ARG A 34 1.58 21.05 -0.94
N THR A 35 2.71 21.69 -1.21
CA THR A 35 2.72 22.83 -2.12
C THR A 35 2.28 22.41 -3.54
N SER A 36 1.86 23.37 -4.36
CA SER A 36 1.33 23.07 -5.71
C SER A 36 2.38 22.35 -6.56
N LYS A 37 1.95 21.29 -7.26
CA LYS A 37 2.78 20.46 -8.15
C LYS A 37 3.26 21.24 -9.37
N HIS A 38 2.55 22.32 -9.70
CA HIS A 38 2.90 23.25 -10.77
C HIS A 38 4.33 23.80 -10.60
N TYR A 39 4.76 24.08 -9.36
CA TYR A 39 6.10 24.60 -9.09
C TYR A 39 7.12 23.48 -8.89
N SER A 40 8.32 23.64 -9.46
CA SER A 40 9.44 22.74 -9.20
C SER A 40 9.84 22.76 -7.72
N GLY A 41 10.31 21.62 -7.21
CA GLY A 41 10.66 21.49 -5.80
C GLY A 41 9.46 21.48 -4.84
N TYR A 42 8.25 21.18 -5.34
CA TYR A 42 7.09 20.97 -4.49
C TYR A 42 7.37 19.92 -3.40
N GLY A 43 6.75 20.09 -2.24
CA GLY A 43 7.05 19.30 -1.06
C GLY A 43 5.86 19.17 -0.14
N LEU A 44 5.90 18.14 0.70
CA LEU A 44 4.92 17.96 1.77
C LEU A 44 4.97 19.17 2.71
N THR A 45 3.82 19.70 3.09
CA THR A 45 3.78 20.78 4.09
C THR A 45 3.77 20.19 5.50
N ASN A 46 3.88 21.06 6.51
CA ASN A 46 3.65 20.65 7.91
C ASN A 46 2.23 20.12 8.12
N LEU A 47 1.24 20.65 7.40
CA LEU A 47 -0.12 20.11 7.41
C LEU A 47 -0.11 18.68 6.85
N GLY A 48 0.53 18.44 5.70
CA GLY A 48 0.61 17.10 5.11
C GLY A 48 1.34 16.08 5.98
N LEU A 49 2.41 16.48 6.68
CA LEU A 49 3.09 15.64 7.66
C LEU A 49 2.13 15.27 8.81
N GLN A 50 1.42 16.27 9.36
CA GLN A 50 0.47 16.06 10.45
C GLN A 50 -0.69 15.14 10.03
N GLN A 51 -1.21 15.31 8.82
CA GLN A 51 -2.30 14.50 8.28
C GLN A 51 -1.91 13.02 8.20
N ASN A 52 -0.73 12.72 7.65
CA ASN A 52 -0.26 11.33 7.56
C ASN A 52 0.07 10.74 8.93
N TYR A 53 0.66 11.54 9.82
CA TYR A 53 0.88 11.14 11.22
C TYR A 53 -0.44 10.75 11.90
N GLN A 54 -1.47 11.58 11.79
CA GLN A 54 -2.80 11.32 12.36
C GLN A 54 -3.43 10.05 11.77
N VAL A 55 -3.33 9.85 10.46
CA VAL A 55 -3.82 8.62 9.82
C VAL A 55 -3.06 7.40 10.36
N GLY A 56 -1.73 7.47 10.45
CA GLY A 56 -0.93 6.40 11.06
C GLY A 56 -1.33 6.08 12.50
N SER A 57 -1.60 7.10 13.32
CA SER A 57 -2.10 6.94 14.68
C SER A 57 -3.50 6.32 14.74
N ASN A 58 -4.36 6.60 13.77
CA ASN A 58 -5.66 5.93 13.65
C ASN A 58 -5.49 4.45 13.28
N TYR A 59 -4.54 4.10 12.43
CA TYR A 59 -4.22 2.69 12.18
C TYR A 59 -3.64 2.01 13.42
N ARG A 60 -2.82 2.71 14.23
CA ARG A 60 -2.36 2.20 15.53
C ARG A 60 -3.53 1.83 16.43
N SER A 61 -4.48 2.75 16.61
CA SER A 61 -5.62 2.55 17.51
C SER A 61 -6.54 1.40 17.07
N ILE A 62 -6.64 1.15 15.75
CA ILE A 62 -7.48 0.07 15.21
C ILE A 62 -6.73 -1.27 15.23
N TYR A 63 -5.47 -1.32 14.82
CA TYR A 63 -4.80 -2.57 14.45
C TYR A 63 -3.63 -2.97 15.37
N ILE A 64 -3.09 -2.06 16.16
CA ILE A 64 -1.89 -2.30 16.98
C ILE A 64 -2.23 -2.35 18.46
N SER A 65 -3.07 -1.43 18.94
CA SER A 65 -3.40 -1.31 20.36
C SER A 65 -4.15 -2.53 20.91
N SER A 66 -3.75 -3.03 22.07
CA SER A 66 -4.31 -4.25 22.69
C SER A 66 -5.74 -4.11 23.20
N ASN A 67 -6.19 -2.87 23.40
CA ASN A 67 -7.58 -2.58 23.72
C ASN A 67 -8.51 -2.56 22.50
N SER A 68 -7.98 -2.70 21.28
CA SER A 68 -8.78 -2.77 20.07
C SER A 68 -9.31 -4.17 19.83
N SER A 69 -10.60 -4.28 19.50
CA SER A 69 -11.19 -5.54 19.03
C SER A 69 -10.63 -5.99 17.67
N LYS A 70 -9.98 -5.09 16.94
CA LYS A 70 -9.36 -5.34 15.63
C LYS A 70 -7.83 -5.46 15.69
N GLN A 71 -7.25 -5.61 16.88
CA GLN A 71 -5.81 -5.82 17.01
C GLN A 71 -5.37 -7.00 16.14
N ILE A 72 -4.34 -6.78 15.32
CA ILE A 72 -3.76 -7.82 14.47
C ILE A 72 -3.18 -8.89 15.37
N LEU A 73 -3.50 -10.15 15.06
CA LEU A 73 -3.06 -11.30 15.83
C LEU A 73 -1.53 -11.29 16.04
N GLY A 74 -1.10 -11.16 17.30
CA GLY A 74 0.30 -11.26 17.71
C GLY A 74 1.21 -10.12 17.23
N ILE A 75 0.65 -8.98 16.80
CA ILE A 75 1.47 -7.79 16.52
C ILE A 75 2.04 -7.21 17.80
N SER A 76 3.29 -6.75 17.74
CA SER A 76 3.93 -6.06 18.86
C SER A 76 3.32 -4.67 19.01
N GLU A 77 2.73 -4.39 20.17
CA GLU A 77 2.00 -3.15 20.42
C GLU A 77 2.93 -1.94 20.52
N ASP A 78 3.92 -1.97 21.42
CA ASP A 78 4.74 -0.79 21.70
C ASP A 78 6.04 -0.77 20.92
N LYS A 79 6.79 -1.87 20.93
CA LYS A 79 8.09 -1.96 20.27
C LYS A 79 7.95 -2.40 18.81
N VAL A 80 8.54 -1.66 17.88
CA VAL A 80 8.66 -2.10 16.48
C VAL A 80 9.43 -3.42 16.39
N ILE A 81 8.81 -4.40 15.74
CA ILE A 81 9.48 -5.60 15.25
C ILE A 81 9.49 -5.51 13.72
N ASN A 82 10.66 -5.19 13.13
CA ASN A 82 10.77 -4.95 11.69
C ASN A 82 10.36 -6.16 10.83
N SER A 83 10.37 -7.40 11.36
CA SER A 83 9.84 -8.55 10.61
C SER A 83 8.31 -8.58 10.52
N GLN A 84 7.60 -7.79 11.34
CA GLN A 84 6.15 -7.67 11.34
C GLN A 84 5.64 -6.56 10.42
N ILE A 85 6.49 -5.61 10.04
CA ILE A 85 6.12 -4.42 9.30
C ILE A 85 6.94 -4.37 8.01
N TYR A 86 6.26 -4.24 6.88
CA TYR A 86 6.88 -3.87 5.61
C TYR A 86 6.40 -2.47 5.24
N ALA A 87 7.29 -1.61 4.77
CA ALA A 87 6.92 -0.30 4.27
C ALA A 87 7.75 0.07 3.04
N SER A 88 7.08 0.55 1.98
CA SER A 88 7.76 1.07 0.80
C SER A 88 7.08 2.30 0.21
N ALA A 89 7.88 3.10 -0.48
CA ALA A 89 7.44 4.26 -1.24
C ALA A 89 8.39 4.42 -2.45
N PRO A 90 7.95 5.05 -3.56
CA PRO A 90 8.89 5.53 -4.57
C PRO A 90 9.93 6.45 -3.92
N ASP A 91 11.16 6.45 -4.43
CA ASP A 91 12.26 7.33 -3.98
C ASP A 91 12.04 8.79 -4.42
N GLN A 92 10.93 9.35 -3.95
CA GLN A 92 10.49 10.71 -4.20
C GLN A 92 10.26 11.37 -2.84
N PRO A 93 10.81 12.57 -2.56
CA PRO A 93 10.75 13.19 -1.24
C PRO A 93 9.34 13.30 -0.65
N VAL A 94 8.33 13.62 -1.47
CA VAL A 94 6.93 13.70 -1.02
C VAL A 94 6.41 12.35 -0.53
N LEU A 95 6.74 11.25 -1.22
CA LEU A 95 6.19 9.92 -0.93
C LEU A 95 6.95 9.22 0.19
N LEU A 96 8.28 9.33 0.23
CA LEU A 96 9.08 8.85 1.36
C LEU A 96 8.71 9.57 2.67
N ASN A 97 8.54 10.89 2.63
CA ASN A 97 8.13 11.65 3.82
C ASN A 97 6.68 11.34 4.23
N THR A 98 5.81 11.03 3.27
CA THR A 98 4.45 10.55 3.54
C THR A 98 4.49 9.23 4.33
N ALA A 99 5.21 8.23 3.83
CA ALA A 99 5.35 6.93 4.50
C ALA A 99 6.01 7.10 5.87
N THR A 100 7.06 7.92 5.96
CA THR A 100 7.73 8.23 7.22
C THR A 100 6.75 8.81 8.24
N ALA A 101 6.03 9.89 7.90
CA ALA A 101 5.07 10.51 8.82
C ALA A 101 3.97 9.54 9.26
N PHE A 102 3.45 8.71 8.35
CA PHE A 102 2.50 7.65 8.71
C PHE A 102 3.10 6.68 9.74
N LEU A 103 4.31 6.18 9.51
CA LEU A 103 4.98 5.23 10.40
C LEU A 103 5.28 5.83 11.78
N GLN A 104 5.55 7.13 11.86
CA GLN A 104 5.68 7.86 13.13
C GLN A 104 4.37 7.87 13.93
N GLY A 105 3.23 7.93 13.24
CA GLY A 105 1.92 7.79 13.88
C GLY A 105 1.61 6.34 14.30
N LEU A 106 2.01 5.37 13.48
CA LEU A 106 1.78 3.94 13.70
C LEU A 106 2.57 3.38 14.90
N TYR A 107 3.86 3.72 14.97
CA TYR A 107 4.78 3.40 16.06
C TYR A 107 5.42 4.68 16.61
N PRO A 108 4.71 5.41 17.49
CA PRO A 108 5.19 6.67 18.05
C PRO A 108 6.37 6.48 19.03
N PRO A 109 7.03 7.58 19.42
CA PRO A 109 8.16 7.52 20.36
C PRO A 109 7.80 6.89 21.71
N LEU A 110 8.73 6.10 22.26
CA LEU A 110 8.49 5.25 23.42
C LEU A 110 8.55 5.98 24.76
N GLU A 111 9.15 7.17 24.87
CA GLU A 111 9.41 7.80 26.17
C GLU A 111 8.14 8.03 27.00
N ASN A 112 7.01 8.32 26.36
CA ASN A 112 5.73 8.50 27.05
C ASN A 112 4.83 7.25 27.04
N LEU A 113 5.19 6.21 26.27
CA LEU A 113 4.41 4.98 26.16
C LEU A 113 5.00 3.87 27.03
N GLU A 114 6.27 3.53 26.80
CA GLU A 114 6.99 2.47 27.48
C GLU A 114 8.43 2.94 27.77
N PRO A 115 8.64 3.76 28.81
CA PRO A 115 9.94 4.37 29.13
C PRO A 115 11.06 3.32 29.30
N GLY A 116 10.72 2.13 29.80
CA GLY A 116 11.65 1.01 29.96
C GLY A 116 12.16 0.42 28.66
N LEU A 117 11.40 0.57 27.55
CA LEU A 117 11.81 0.18 26.20
C LEU A 117 12.51 1.32 25.45
N ALA A 118 12.29 2.57 25.88
CA ALA A 118 12.86 3.76 25.24
C ALA A 118 14.38 3.90 25.45
N SER A 119 14.93 3.23 26.47
CA SER A 119 16.32 3.39 26.92
C SER A 119 17.12 2.09 26.90
N GLU A 120 18.39 2.19 26.53
CA GLU A 120 19.39 1.13 26.68
C GLU A 120 20.31 1.47 27.86
N THR A 121 20.50 0.51 28.78
CA THR A 121 21.48 0.63 29.87
C THR A 121 22.76 -0.11 29.48
N LEU A 122 23.88 0.62 29.47
CA LEU A 122 25.21 0.07 29.18
C LEU A 122 25.80 -0.64 30.41
N ASN A 123 26.84 -1.44 30.17
CA ASN A 123 27.54 -2.18 31.22
C ASN A 123 28.14 -1.31 32.35
N ASN A 124 28.37 -0.02 32.08
CA ASN A 124 28.88 0.96 33.04
C ASN A 124 27.77 1.64 33.86
N GLY A 125 26.50 1.25 33.66
CA GLY A 125 25.34 1.81 34.34
C GLY A 125 24.79 3.11 33.75
N SER A 126 25.38 3.64 32.68
CA SER A 126 24.81 4.79 31.95
C SER A 126 23.61 4.35 31.10
N SER A 127 22.64 5.25 30.94
CA SER A 127 21.40 5.00 30.19
C SER A 127 21.30 5.98 29.02
N TYR A 128 20.94 5.46 27.85
CA TYR A 128 20.74 6.26 26.65
C TYR A 128 19.34 6.02 26.09
N THR A 129 18.56 7.09 26.02
CA THR A 129 17.29 7.09 25.30
C THR A 129 17.55 7.28 23.81
N SER A 130 16.80 6.60 22.95
CA SER A 130 16.85 6.90 21.52
C SER A 130 16.46 8.37 21.24
N PRO A 131 17.03 9.03 20.22
CA PRO A 131 16.71 10.42 19.88
C PRO A 131 15.22 10.69 19.71
N LEU A 132 14.82 11.97 19.70
CA LEU A 132 13.43 12.41 19.49
C LEU A 132 12.45 11.70 20.45
N ASN A 133 12.81 11.66 21.73
CA ASN A 133 12.00 11.11 22.83
C ASN A 133 11.71 9.60 22.70
N GLY A 134 12.73 8.81 22.33
CA GLY A 134 12.57 7.36 22.17
C GLY A 134 12.00 6.96 20.81
N TYR A 135 12.34 7.69 19.74
CA TYR A 135 11.90 7.39 18.39
C TYR A 135 12.21 5.95 17.97
N GLN A 136 11.25 5.33 17.28
CA GLN A 136 11.36 3.97 16.79
C GLN A 136 11.68 3.94 15.30
N TYR A 137 12.67 3.14 14.93
CA TYR A 137 13.15 3.04 13.55
C TYR A 137 12.47 1.86 12.85
N VAL A 138 11.43 2.17 12.07
CA VAL A 138 10.81 1.25 11.10
C VAL A 138 11.59 1.33 9.79
N VAL A 139 11.91 0.18 9.19
CA VAL A 139 12.56 0.12 7.88
C VAL A 139 11.57 0.57 6.80
N LEU A 140 11.95 1.61 6.05
CA LEU A 140 11.24 2.11 4.88
C LEU A 140 12.10 1.87 3.63
N HIS A 141 11.55 1.15 2.67
CA HIS A 141 12.19 0.88 1.39
C HIS A 141 11.84 2.01 0.40
N GLY A 142 12.86 2.69 -0.11
CA GLY A 142 12.72 3.61 -1.23
C GLY A 142 12.95 2.85 -2.53
N GLU A 143 11.97 2.88 -3.43
CA GLU A 143 12.07 2.23 -4.73
C GLU A 143 12.54 3.25 -5.78
N GLU A 144 13.76 3.06 -6.29
CA GLU A 144 14.38 3.90 -7.32
C GLU A 144 13.57 3.79 -8.63
N ASP A 145 13.40 4.90 -9.36
CA ASP A 145 12.54 5.01 -10.55
C ASP A 145 12.94 4.07 -11.69
N ASP A 146 14.23 3.77 -11.84
CA ASP A 146 14.76 2.84 -12.82
C ASP A 146 14.82 1.37 -12.36
N SER A 147 14.27 1.08 -11.18
CA SER A 147 14.18 -0.28 -10.63
C SER A 147 12.92 -1.00 -11.09
N PRO A 148 12.95 -2.35 -11.24
CA PRO A 148 11.76 -3.12 -11.51
C PRO A 148 10.74 -3.10 -10.37
N ASP A 149 11.13 -2.70 -9.15
CA ASP A 149 10.24 -2.64 -7.99
C ASP A 149 9.44 -1.32 -7.92
N ALA A 150 9.88 -0.26 -8.61
CA ALA A 150 9.15 0.99 -8.73
C ALA A 150 7.76 0.81 -9.38
N VAL A 151 7.66 -0.13 -10.33
CA VAL A 151 6.44 -0.35 -11.12
C VAL A 151 5.24 -0.70 -10.23
N TRP A 152 5.47 -1.27 -9.04
CA TRP A 152 4.44 -1.65 -8.08
C TRP A 152 3.74 -0.46 -7.43
N LEU A 153 4.40 0.69 -7.40
CA LEU A 153 3.94 1.92 -6.74
C LEU A 153 3.70 3.07 -7.73
N LYS A 154 4.34 3.01 -8.91
CA LYS A 154 4.34 4.02 -9.98
C LYS A 154 4.32 3.39 -11.37
N GLY A 155 3.42 2.43 -11.59
CA GLY A 155 3.34 1.69 -12.85
C GLY A 155 3.01 2.54 -14.09
N ASP A 156 2.52 3.77 -13.89
CA ASP A 156 2.21 4.73 -14.96
C ASP A 156 3.42 5.55 -15.42
N GLU A 157 4.45 5.70 -14.57
CA GLU A 157 5.69 6.41 -14.90
C GLU A 157 6.53 5.58 -15.88
N ASP A 158 7.26 6.26 -16.77
CA ASP A 158 8.06 5.64 -17.84
C ASP A 158 7.34 4.59 -18.71
N CYS A 159 6.02 4.77 -18.87
CA CYS A 159 5.15 3.93 -19.68
C CYS A 159 4.68 4.65 -20.97
N PRO A 160 5.36 4.46 -22.12
CA PRO A 160 4.94 5.04 -23.40
C PRO A 160 3.51 4.73 -23.83
N ALA A 161 3.00 3.53 -23.47
CA ALA A 161 1.62 3.14 -23.73
C ALA A 161 0.62 4.07 -23.02
N VAL A 162 0.83 4.39 -21.74
CA VAL A 162 0.02 5.37 -20.98
C VAL A 162 0.07 6.74 -21.64
N THR A 163 1.26 7.19 -22.05
CA THR A 163 1.40 8.50 -22.72
C THR A 163 0.60 8.56 -24.02
N THR A 164 0.64 7.49 -24.83
CA THR A 164 -0.13 7.38 -26.07
C THR A 164 -1.62 7.35 -25.80
N SER A 165 -2.02 6.53 -24.83
CA SER A 165 -3.37 6.43 -24.30
C SER A 165 -3.89 7.81 -23.87
N ALA A 166 -3.16 8.56 -23.04
CA ALA A 166 -3.50 9.93 -22.60
C ALA A 166 -3.73 10.89 -23.78
N LYS A 167 -2.88 10.85 -24.80
CA LYS A 167 -3.04 11.65 -26.03
C LYS A 167 -4.33 11.31 -26.78
N ASN A 168 -4.66 10.02 -26.91
CA ASN A 168 -5.88 9.59 -27.57
C ASN A 168 -7.14 10.09 -26.83
N PHE A 169 -7.13 10.09 -25.49
CA PHE A 169 -8.24 10.66 -24.70
C PHE A 169 -8.41 12.15 -24.98
N LYS A 170 -7.32 12.92 -24.99
CA LYS A 170 -7.37 14.36 -25.32
C LYS A 170 -7.87 14.68 -26.73
N GLN A 171 -7.88 13.69 -27.63
CA GLN A 171 -8.44 13.80 -28.99
C GLN A 171 -9.87 13.24 -29.12
N SER A 172 -10.41 12.64 -28.06
CA SER A 172 -11.74 12.03 -28.06
C SER A 172 -12.86 13.07 -28.15
N ALA A 173 -14.01 12.66 -28.67
CA ALA A 173 -15.20 13.51 -28.69
C ALA A 173 -15.62 13.94 -27.29
N GLU A 174 -15.56 13.03 -26.31
CA GLU A 174 -15.87 13.32 -24.90
C GLU A 174 -15.03 14.48 -24.37
N PHE A 175 -13.71 14.43 -24.60
CA PHE A 175 -12.79 15.46 -24.13
C PHE A 175 -13.04 16.80 -24.83
N VAL A 176 -13.17 16.80 -26.16
CA VAL A 176 -13.38 18.01 -26.96
C VAL A 176 -14.71 18.68 -26.62
N GLU A 177 -15.78 17.91 -26.42
CA GLU A 177 -17.08 18.43 -26.02
C GLU A 177 -17.01 19.07 -24.63
N ARG A 178 -16.35 18.42 -23.67
CA ARG A 178 -16.19 18.93 -22.30
C ARG A 178 -15.33 20.17 -22.23
N GLU A 179 -14.22 20.20 -22.98
CA GLU A 179 -13.36 21.38 -23.09
C GLU A 179 -14.17 22.58 -23.60
N LYS A 180 -14.89 22.41 -24.72
CA LYS A 180 -15.70 23.48 -25.30
C LYS A 180 -16.80 23.95 -24.35
N ALA A 181 -17.48 23.01 -23.68
CA ALA A 181 -18.59 23.33 -22.77
C ALA A 181 -18.14 24.07 -21.50
N THR A 182 -16.90 23.85 -21.05
CA THR A 182 -16.39 24.39 -19.79
C THR A 182 -15.41 25.55 -19.97
N ARG A 183 -15.04 25.88 -21.21
CA ARG A 183 -14.07 26.94 -21.52
C ARG A 183 -14.40 28.28 -20.87
N THR A 184 -15.65 28.74 -20.97
CA THR A 184 -16.07 30.01 -20.33
C THR A 184 -15.95 29.98 -18.81
N PHE A 185 -16.21 28.81 -18.18
CA PHE A 185 -16.03 28.66 -16.74
C PHE A 185 -14.55 28.82 -16.36
N TYR A 186 -13.64 28.10 -17.01
CA TYR A 186 -12.20 28.23 -16.75
C TYR A 186 -11.70 29.66 -17.00
N GLN A 187 -12.08 30.28 -18.11
CA GLN A 187 -11.70 31.67 -18.41
C GLN A 187 -12.14 32.66 -17.33
N SER A 188 -13.29 32.41 -16.68
CA SER A 188 -13.75 33.24 -15.56
C SER A 188 -12.92 33.10 -14.28
N LEU A 189 -12.00 32.13 -14.22
CA LEU A 189 -11.08 31.91 -13.09
C LEU A 189 -9.74 32.63 -13.26
N TYR A 190 -9.48 33.27 -14.41
CA TYR A 190 -8.16 33.83 -14.74
C TYR A 190 -7.66 34.83 -13.70
N ASP A 191 -8.54 35.71 -13.20
CA ASP A 191 -8.19 36.73 -12.20
C ASP A 191 -7.69 36.13 -10.87
N TYR A 192 -8.04 34.88 -10.57
CA TYR A 192 -7.56 34.19 -9.37
C TYR A 192 -6.15 33.64 -9.54
N ILE A 193 -5.74 33.29 -10.76
CA ILE A 193 -4.42 32.71 -11.05
C ILE A 193 -3.48 33.63 -11.84
N GLY A 194 -3.88 34.88 -12.14
CA GLY A 194 -3.09 35.80 -12.96
C GLY A 194 -1.70 36.18 -12.41
N GLY A 195 -1.37 35.77 -11.18
CA GLY A 195 -0.02 35.88 -10.60
C GLY A 195 0.89 34.67 -10.85
N VAL A 196 0.38 33.60 -11.47
CA VAL A 196 1.16 32.42 -11.87
C VAL A 196 1.95 32.77 -13.14
N TYR A 197 3.27 32.54 -13.12
CA TYR A 197 4.21 33.19 -14.03
C TYR A 197 4.14 32.72 -15.50
N ASP A 198 3.58 31.54 -15.76
CA ASP A 198 3.51 30.88 -17.06
C ASP A 198 2.08 30.54 -17.49
N TYR A 199 1.08 31.17 -16.88
CA TYR A 199 -0.32 31.05 -17.28
C TYR A 199 -0.82 32.28 -18.06
N ASP A 200 -1.24 32.04 -19.30
CA ASP A 200 -1.98 33.00 -20.10
C ASP A 200 -3.49 32.70 -20.12
N PHE A 201 -4.29 33.68 -20.51
CA PHE A 201 -5.75 33.51 -20.63
C PHE A 201 -6.15 32.36 -21.57
N SER A 202 -5.29 32.02 -22.55
CA SER A 202 -5.48 30.88 -23.45
C SER A 202 -5.39 29.52 -22.77
N ASP A 203 -4.66 29.43 -21.66
CA ASP A 203 -4.43 28.20 -20.90
C ASP A 203 -5.59 27.85 -19.97
N MET A 204 -6.51 28.81 -19.76
CA MET A 204 -7.73 28.65 -18.96
C MET A 204 -8.74 27.74 -19.68
N SER A 205 -8.50 26.44 -19.63
CA SER A 205 -9.35 25.42 -20.25
C SER A 205 -9.26 24.07 -19.54
N TYR A 206 -10.17 23.17 -19.90
CA TYR A 206 -10.19 21.79 -19.41
C TYR A 206 -8.89 21.01 -19.73
N ASN A 207 -8.09 21.46 -20.69
CA ASN A 207 -6.76 20.86 -20.95
C ASN A 207 -5.85 20.88 -19.72
N ASN A 208 -6.04 21.88 -18.86
CA ASN A 208 -5.28 22.10 -17.64
C ASN A 208 -6.16 21.88 -16.39
N ALA A 209 -7.19 21.03 -16.50
CA ALA A 209 -8.19 20.86 -15.45
C ALA A 209 -7.59 20.59 -14.06
N TYR A 210 -6.67 19.63 -13.96
CA TYR A 210 -6.01 19.29 -12.72
C TYR A 210 -5.04 20.38 -12.25
N ASP A 211 -4.24 20.95 -13.14
CA ASP A 211 -3.23 21.94 -12.76
C ASP A 211 -3.87 23.24 -12.22
N ILE A 212 -4.93 23.73 -12.88
CA ILE A 212 -5.72 24.88 -12.40
C ILE A 212 -6.40 24.54 -11.07
N PHE A 213 -6.94 23.33 -10.94
CA PHE A 213 -7.52 22.87 -9.66
C PHE A 213 -6.47 22.84 -8.55
N ASP A 214 -5.29 22.27 -8.80
CA ASP A 214 -4.23 22.13 -7.80
C ASP A 214 -3.73 23.50 -7.32
N LEU A 215 -3.47 24.43 -8.25
CA LEU A 215 -3.10 25.81 -7.94
C LEU A 215 -4.12 26.49 -7.03
N LEU A 216 -5.40 26.45 -7.41
CA LEU A 216 -6.47 27.12 -6.66
C LEU A 216 -6.81 26.41 -5.33
N ASN A 217 -6.74 25.08 -5.29
CA ASN A 217 -6.94 24.29 -4.08
C ASN A 217 -5.84 24.59 -3.05
N VAL A 218 -4.56 24.50 -3.45
CA VAL A 218 -3.44 24.81 -2.55
C VAL A 218 -3.49 26.27 -2.09
N ALA A 219 -3.80 27.21 -2.99
CA ALA A 219 -3.96 28.62 -2.62
C ALA A 219 -5.10 28.81 -1.62
N SER A 220 -6.22 28.09 -1.75
CA SER A 220 -7.33 28.16 -0.80
C SER A 220 -6.98 27.66 0.61
N ILE A 221 -6.00 26.75 0.74
CA ILE A 221 -5.53 26.20 2.01
C ILE A 221 -4.48 27.11 2.65
N HIS A 222 -3.50 27.58 1.86
CA HIS A 222 -2.26 28.19 2.38
C HIS A 222 -2.17 29.71 2.24
N ASN A 223 -2.97 30.33 1.38
CA ASN A 223 -2.83 31.77 1.14
C ASN A 223 -3.39 32.58 2.32
N ALA A 224 -2.51 32.92 3.26
CA ALA A 224 -2.84 33.67 4.48
C ALA A 224 -3.52 35.03 4.22
N SER A 225 -3.31 35.63 3.04
CA SER A 225 -4.01 36.87 2.64
C SER A 225 -5.53 36.68 2.44
N SER A 226 -5.98 35.42 2.42
CA SER A 226 -7.38 35.00 2.35
C SER A 226 -7.96 34.65 3.73
N ALA A 227 -7.23 34.87 4.83
CA ALA A 227 -7.75 34.63 6.18
C ALA A 227 -8.99 35.51 6.43
N GLY A 228 -10.18 34.91 6.43
CA GLY A 228 -11.46 35.59 6.56
C GLY A 228 -12.14 36.03 5.26
N ASN A 229 -11.50 35.83 4.10
CA ASN A 229 -12.07 36.07 2.77
C ASN A 229 -11.96 34.79 1.92
N VAL A 230 -13.08 34.30 1.43
CA VAL A 230 -13.12 33.11 0.57
C VAL A 230 -12.32 33.41 -0.72
N TYR A 231 -11.13 32.79 -0.86
CA TYR A 231 -10.24 33.00 -2.02
C TYR A 231 -10.95 32.67 -3.34
N LEU A 232 -11.75 31.61 -3.37
CA LEU A 232 -12.63 31.23 -4.46
C LEU A 232 -13.97 30.74 -3.89
N PRO A 233 -15.14 31.23 -4.36
CA PRO A 233 -16.44 30.78 -3.87
C PRO A 233 -16.57 29.25 -3.88
N SER A 234 -17.13 28.67 -2.82
CA SER A 234 -17.18 27.20 -2.63
C SER A 234 -17.82 26.46 -3.79
N GLU A 235 -18.88 27.00 -4.39
CA GLU A 235 -19.54 26.42 -5.57
C GLU A 235 -18.61 26.37 -6.79
N ARG A 236 -17.78 27.40 -6.99
CA ARG A 236 -16.79 27.42 -8.08
C ARG A 236 -15.66 26.43 -7.82
N LEU A 237 -15.17 26.36 -6.57
CA LEU A 237 -14.14 25.36 -6.20
C LEU A 237 -14.68 23.94 -6.37
N PHE A 238 -15.94 23.69 -6.00
CA PHE A 238 -16.59 22.40 -6.20
C PHE A 238 -16.75 22.05 -7.68
N GLN A 239 -17.19 22.99 -8.52
CA GLN A 239 -17.28 22.77 -9.96
C GLN A 239 -15.89 22.51 -10.58
N LEU A 240 -14.87 23.25 -10.16
CA LEU A 240 -13.49 23.06 -10.61
C LEU A 240 -12.95 21.69 -10.20
N ARG A 241 -13.17 21.28 -8.95
CA ARG A 241 -12.84 19.94 -8.44
C ARG A 241 -13.53 18.86 -9.26
N THR A 242 -14.84 19.00 -9.51
CA THR A 242 -15.61 18.02 -10.31
C THR A 242 -15.03 17.84 -11.72
N LEU A 243 -14.57 18.94 -12.34
CA LEU A 243 -13.94 18.86 -13.66
C LEU A 243 -12.56 18.20 -13.59
N ALA A 244 -11.74 18.52 -12.58
CA ALA A 244 -10.46 17.86 -12.35
C ALA A 244 -10.63 16.36 -12.05
N ASP A 245 -11.57 15.99 -11.17
CA ASP A 245 -11.94 14.59 -10.88
C ASP A 245 -12.24 13.85 -12.18
N SER A 246 -13.06 14.46 -13.04
CA SER A 246 -13.46 13.83 -14.29
C SER A 246 -12.34 13.71 -15.32
N ALA A 247 -11.39 14.65 -15.34
CA ALA A 247 -10.22 14.60 -16.20
C ALA A 247 -9.26 13.51 -15.72
N GLU A 248 -8.95 13.50 -14.43
CA GLU A 248 -8.00 12.57 -13.83
C GLU A 248 -8.54 11.14 -13.83
N PHE A 249 -9.83 10.92 -13.56
CA PHE A 249 -10.40 9.58 -13.64
C PHE A 249 -10.31 9.02 -15.07
N ALA A 250 -10.65 9.82 -16.08
CA ALA A 250 -10.57 9.39 -17.48
C ALA A 250 -9.12 9.23 -17.99
N LEU A 251 -8.15 9.90 -17.36
CA LEU A 251 -6.73 9.73 -17.62
C LEU A 251 -6.13 8.47 -16.97
N ASN A 252 -6.73 7.98 -15.88
CA ASN A 252 -6.22 6.84 -15.11
C ASN A 252 -7.04 5.55 -15.26
N TYR A 253 -8.26 5.61 -15.82
CA TYR A 253 -9.06 4.42 -16.05
C TYR A 253 -9.90 4.51 -17.33
N ASN A 254 -9.90 3.42 -18.08
CA ASN A 254 -10.82 3.19 -19.19
C ASN A 254 -10.97 1.68 -19.40
N SER A 255 -12.20 1.17 -19.27
CA SER A 255 -12.52 -0.26 -19.45
C SER A 255 -12.12 -0.84 -20.81
N SER A 256 -12.01 -0.01 -21.85
CA SER A 256 -11.67 -0.41 -23.21
C SER A 256 -10.18 -0.24 -23.55
N ASP A 257 -9.38 0.31 -22.64
CA ASP A 257 -7.97 0.63 -22.84
C ASP A 257 -7.18 0.22 -21.59
N SER A 258 -6.65 -1.01 -21.61
CA SER A 258 -5.95 -1.59 -20.46
C SER A 258 -4.71 -0.79 -20.06
N ALA A 259 -4.01 -0.18 -21.02
CA ALA A 259 -2.82 0.62 -20.75
C ALA A 259 -3.13 1.84 -19.89
N ARG A 260 -4.36 2.39 -19.99
CA ARG A 260 -4.83 3.51 -19.16
C ARG A 260 -4.69 3.23 -17.67
N SER A 261 -4.94 1.99 -17.28
CA SER A 261 -5.14 1.60 -15.88
C SER A 261 -3.90 0.94 -15.28
N ILE A 262 -2.74 1.00 -15.95
CA ILE A 262 -1.53 0.25 -15.61
C ILE A 262 -1.10 0.46 -14.14
N GLY A 263 -1.19 1.68 -13.60
CA GLY A 263 -0.83 1.97 -12.21
C GLY A 263 -1.71 1.20 -11.22
N GLY A 264 -3.00 1.03 -11.53
CA GLY A 264 -3.91 0.19 -10.75
C GLY A 264 -3.66 -1.32 -10.96
N GLN A 265 -3.23 -1.73 -12.15
CA GLN A 265 -2.91 -3.13 -12.46
C GLN A 265 -1.64 -3.59 -11.70
N THR A 266 -0.58 -2.78 -11.68
CA THR A 266 0.63 -3.11 -10.93
C THR A 266 0.41 -3.00 -9.43
N PHE A 267 -0.38 -2.02 -8.96
CA PHE A 267 -0.79 -1.93 -7.57
C PHE A 267 -1.58 -3.18 -7.11
N ALA A 268 -2.50 -3.68 -7.94
CA ALA A 268 -3.22 -4.92 -7.64
C ALA A 268 -2.24 -6.11 -7.49
N GLY A 269 -1.19 -6.17 -8.31
CA GLY A 269 -0.08 -7.11 -8.16
C GLY A 269 0.69 -6.93 -6.84
N ALA A 270 0.94 -5.68 -6.43
CA ALA A 270 1.59 -5.35 -5.16
C ALA A 270 0.77 -5.84 -3.96
N VAL A 271 -0.55 -5.60 -3.96
CA VAL A 271 -1.47 -6.08 -2.91
C VAL A 271 -1.45 -7.60 -2.82
N LEU A 272 -1.57 -8.29 -3.97
CA LEU A 272 -1.49 -9.75 -4.02
C LEU A 272 -0.18 -10.28 -3.43
N ASN A 273 0.94 -9.65 -3.76
CA ASN A 273 2.25 -10.03 -3.25
C ASN A 273 2.31 -9.89 -1.73
N GLN A 274 1.97 -8.71 -1.19
CA GLN A 274 2.02 -8.45 0.25
C GLN A 274 1.14 -9.40 1.06
N MET A 275 -0.11 -9.61 0.64
CA MET A 275 -1.01 -10.51 1.36
C MET A 275 -0.58 -11.98 1.24
N SER A 276 -0.04 -12.39 0.08
CA SER A 276 0.52 -13.73 -0.10
C SER A 276 1.74 -13.96 0.80
N GLN A 277 2.57 -12.93 1.04
CA GLN A 277 3.69 -13.01 1.98
C GLN A 277 3.21 -13.15 3.43
N MET A 278 2.15 -12.46 3.84
CA MET A 278 1.57 -12.63 5.19
C MET A 278 1.15 -14.09 5.41
N LEU A 279 0.50 -14.71 4.42
CA LEU A 279 0.14 -16.12 4.46
C LEU A 279 1.36 -17.05 4.46
N ALA A 280 2.30 -16.84 3.54
CA ALA A 280 3.50 -17.68 3.40
C ALA A 280 4.40 -17.66 4.63
N THR A 281 4.37 -16.56 5.39
CA THR A 281 5.14 -16.40 6.63
C THR A 281 4.37 -16.76 7.89
N ASN A 282 3.16 -17.34 7.77
CA ASN A 282 2.25 -17.62 8.88
C ASN A 282 2.04 -16.40 9.79
N GLY A 283 1.87 -15.24 9.19
CA GLY A 283 1.68 -13.97 9.87
C GLY A 283 2.92 -13.44 10.59
N ASN A 284 4.14 -13.82 10.17
CA ASN A 284 5.33 -13.10 10.63
C ASN A 284 5.27 -11.65 10.12
N LEU A 285 5.04 -11.46 8.81
CA LEU A 285 4.61 -10.18 8.26
C LEU A 285 3.14 -9.95 8.62
N LYS A 286 2.81 -8.76 9.13
CA LYS A 286 1.48 -8.44 9.68
C LYS A 286 0.90 -7.15 9.11
N PHE A 287 1.74 -6.14 8.89
CA PHE A 287 1.33 -4.84 8.38
C PHE A 287 2.22 -4.46 7.20
N SER A 288 1.61 -4.18 6.05
CA SER A 288 2.32 -3.64 4.89
C SER A 288 1.81 -2.24 4.58
N LEU A 289 2.71 -1.26 4.51
CA LEU A 289 2.43 0.11 4.08
C LEU A 289 3.06 0.37 2.71
N LEU A 290 2.25 0.81 1.77
CA LEU A 290 2.68 1.27 0.46
C LEU A 290 2.28 2.74 0.33
N ALA A 291 3.20 3.64 0.02
CA ALA A 291 2.86 5.05 -0.21
C ALA A 291 2.91 5.40 -1.69
N GLY A 292 1.94 6.20 -2.14
CA GLY A 292 1.86 6.62 -3.53
C GLY A 292 0.95 7.82 -3.74
N SER A 293 0.45 7.95 -4.96
CA SER A 293 -0.29 9.11 -5.43
C SER A 293 -1.73 8.74 -5.81
N TYR A 294 -2.55 9.75 -6.10
CA TYR A 294 -3.99 9.57 -6.30
C TYR A 294 -4.33 8.81 -7.60
N ASP A 295 -3.47 8.89 -8.61
CA ASP A 295 -3.56 8.19 -9.89
C ASP A 295 -3.79 6.67 -9.69
N THR A 296 -3.00 6.06 -8.81
CA THR A 296 -3.12 4.65 -8.43
C THR A 296 -4.48 4.34 -7.81
N PHE A 297 -5.03 5.23 -6.98
CA PHE A 297 -6.39 5.07 -6.44
C PHE A 297 -7.43 5.07 -7.57
N LEU A 298 -7.39 6.08 -8.45
CA LEU A 298 -8.37 6.22 -9.54
C LEU A 298 -8.33 5.01 -10.49
N ALA A 299 -7.14 4.57 -10.85
CA ALA A 299 -6.95 3.38 -11.68
C ALA A 299 -7.52 2.13 -11.00
N PHE A 300 -7.21 1.92 -9.71
CA PHE A 300 -7.73 0.77 -8.95
C PHE A 300 -9.25 0.85 -8.74
N PHE A 301 -9.81 2.03 -8.48
CA PHE A 301 -11.25 2.24 -8.32
C PHE A 301 -12.03 1.77 -9.54
N GLY A 302 -11.56 2.13 -10.74
CA GLY A 302 -12.15 1.65 -11.98
C GLY A 302 -11.95 0.14 -12.19
N LEU A 303 -10.73 -0.38 -12.00
CA LEU A 303 -10.42 -1.81 -12.20
C LEU A 303 -11.20 -2.72 -11.25
N ALA A 304 -11.31 -2.34 -9.99
CA ALA A 304 -12.07 -3.05 -8.98
C ALA A 304 -13.58 -2.75 -9.03
N ASN A 305 -14.05 -1.98 -10.02
CA ASN A 305 -15.45 -1.61 -10.21
C ASN A 305 -16.11 -1.00 -8.95
N LEU A 306 -15.33 -0.23 -8.18
CA LEU A 306 -15.80 0.45 -6.98
C LEU A 306 -16.79 1.58 -7.29
N THR A 307 -16.74 2.11 -8.52
CA THR A 307 -17.70 3.10 -9.03
C THR A 307 -19.15 2.60 -9.05
N SER A 308 -19.36 1.29 -9.07
CA SER A 308 -20.69 0.68 -8.91
C SER A 308 -21.20 0.70 -7.47
N ALA A 309 -20.30 0.75 -6.48
CA ALA A 309 -20.63 0.80 -5.06
C ALA A 309 -20.92 2.23 -4.58
N SER A 310 -20.22 3.24 -5.13
CA SER A 310 -20.51 4.65 -4.88
C SER A 310 -20.00 5.53 -6.03
N SER A 311 -20.75 6.60 -6.35
CA SER A 311 -20.30 7.64 -7.27
C SER A 311 -19.08 8.41 -6.77
N ASP A 312 -18.78 8.35 -5.47
CA ASP A 312 -17.62 9.04 -4.89
C ASP A 312 -16.28 8.49 -5.42
N PHE A 313 -16.26 7.25 -5.92
CA PHE A 313 -15.08 6.62 -6.50
C PHE A 313 -14.70 7.15 -7.90
N TYR A 314 -15.45 8.11 -8.44
CA TYR A 314 -15.03 8.92 -9.59
C TYR A 314 -14.17 10.13 -9.18
N GLY A 315 -14.18 10.50 -7.90
CA GLY A 315 -13.48 11.66 -7.38
C GLY A 315 -12.02 11.38 -7.06
N LEU A 316 -11.18 12.42 -7.13
CA LEU A 316 -9.86 12.40 -6.51
C LEU A 316 -10.02 12.04 -5.02
N PRO A 317 -9.24 11.11 -4.45
CA PRO A 317 -9.16 10.96 -3.02
C PRO A 317 -8.60 12.22 -2.37
N ASP A 318 -9.08 12.60 -1.19
CA ASP A 318 -8.56 13.73 -0.43
C ASP A 318 -7.15 13.45 0.13
N TYR A 319 -6.45 14.47 0.62
CA TYR A 319 -5.07 14.30 1.10
C TYR A 319 -5.02 13.31 2.28
N ALA A 320 -4.00 12.45 2.29
CA ALA A 320 -3.83 11.37 3.26
C ALA A 320 -4.97 10.32 3.28
N SER A 321 -5.71 10.18 2.17
CA SER A 321 -6.63 9.05 1.99
C SER A 321 -5.89 7.71 1.95
N THR A 322 -6.57 6.64 2.37
CA THR A 322 -6.01 5.28 2.35
C THR A 322 -6.98 4.25 1.76
N MET A 323 -6.42 3.32 1.00
CA MET A 323 -7.03 2.02 0.70
C MET A 323 -6.43 0.99 1.63
N ALA A 324 -7.24 0.05 2.14
CA ALA A 324 -6.77 -1.02 3.00
C ALA A 324 -7.41 -2.36 2.61
N PHE A 325 -6.64 -3.42 2.77
CA PHE A 325 -7.09 -4.80 2.57
C PHE A 325 -6.83 -5.56 3.88
N GLU A 326 -7.89 -5.79 4.64
CA GLU A 326 -7.83 -6.60 5.87
C GLU A 326 -7.84 -8.08 5.48
N LEU A 327 -6.85 -8.83 5.95
CA LEU A 327 -6.84 -10.29 5.96
C LEU A 327 -7.36 -10.75 7.32
N PHE A 328 -8.46 -11.50 7.36
CA PHE A 328 -9.09 -11.89 8.62
C PHE A 328 -9.73 -13.28 8.56
N THR A 329 -10.09 -13.81 9.72
CA THR A 329 -10.93 -15.00 9.86
C THR A 329 -12.11 -14.68 10.77
N GLU A 330 -13.24 -15.36 10.55
CA GLU A 330 -14.43 -15.26 11.41
C GLU A 330 -14.31 -16.15 12.67
N GLU A 331 -13.26 -16.98 12.73
CA GLU A 331 -12.96 -17.79 13.90
C GLU A 331 -12.17 -17.01 14.96
N THR A 332 -12.49 -17.27 16.23
CA THR A 332 -11.68 -16.77 17.35
C THR A 332 -10.43 -17.63 17.47
N VAL A 333 -9.32 -17.13 16.90
CA VAL A 333 -8.03 -17.83 16.90
C VAL A 333 -6.96 -17.05 17.67
N ASP A 334 -6.07 -17.79 18.34
CA ASP A 334 -4.87 -17.27 19.02
C ASP A 334 -3.58 -17.60 18.27
N VAL A 335 -3.69 -18.38 17.19
CA VAL A 335 -2.60 -18.75 16.29
C VAL A 335 -3.04 -18.55 14.85
N PHE A 336 -2.07 -18.30 13.96
CA PHE A 336 -2.36 -18.09 12.55
C PHE A 336 -3.03 -19.35 11.96
N PRO A 337 -4.16 -19.24 11.24
CA PRO A 337 -4.85 -20.39 10.66
C PRO A 337 -3.97 -21.15 9.67
N THR A 338 -4.03 -22.48 9.72
CA THR A 338 -3.29 -23.35 8.77
C THR A 338 -4.10 -23.71 7.52
N ALA A 339 -5.42 -23.50 7.56
CA ALA A 339 -6.31 -23.71 6.43
C ALA A 339 -6.72 -22.37 5.81
N PHE A 340 -6.45 -22.19 4.51
CA PHE A 340 -6.78 -20.97 3.78
C PHE A 340 -8.29 -20.74 3.59
N ASN A 341 -9.10 -21.78 3.75
CA ASN A 341 -10.55 -21.71 3.53
C ASN A 341 -11.28 -20.83 4.55
N ASP A 342 -10.67 -20.63 5.72
CA ASP A 342 -11.24 -19.83 6.81
C ASP A 342 -10.77 -18.36 6.75
N ILE A 343 -9.99 -18.02 5.71
CA ILE A 343 -9.39 -16.70 5.53
C ILE A 343 -10.18 -15.90 4.50
N ARG A 344 -10.49 -14.67 4.88
CA ARG A 344 -11.26 -13.71 4.11
C ARG A 344 -10.49 -12.42 3.92
N VAL A 345 -10.84 -11.69 2.87
CA VAL A 345 -10.32 -10.36 2.58
C VAL A 345 -11.48 -9.38 2.46
N ARG A 346 -11.32 -8.19 3.04
CA ARG A 346 -12.21 -7.06 2.77
C ARG A 346 -11.44 -5.79 2.49
N PHE A 347 -12.00 -4.99 1.59
CA PHE A 347 -11.48 -3.70 1.21
C PHE A 347 -12.09 -2.60 2.07
N LEU A 348 -11.26 -1.66 2.47
CA LEU A 348 -11.67 -0.47 3.20
C LEU A 348 -11.09 0.76 2.53
N PHE A 349 -11.87 1.83 2.53
CA PHE A 349 -11.44 3.13 2.08
C PHE A 349 -11.67 4.18 3.18
N ARG A 350 -10.65 4.99 3.42
CA ARG A 350 -10.72 6.20 4.22
C ARG A 350 -10.40 7.37 3.29
N ASN A 351 -11.34 8.30 3.16
CA ASN A 351 -11.13 9.51 2.37
C ASN A 351 -10.68 10.66 3.29
N GLY A 352 -9.40 10.99 3.27
CA GLY A 352 -8.83 12.08 4.05
C GLY A 352 -8.29 11.71 5.43
N SER A 353 -7.80 12.73 6.14
CA SER A 353 -7.14 12.62 7.45
C SER A 353 -8.04 12.99 8.63
N ASP A 354 -9.15 13.68 8.39
CA ASP A 354 -10.04 14.17 9.45
C ASP A 354 -10.54 13.04 10.37
N GLU A 355 -10.65 13.31 11.67
CA GLU A 355 -11.13 12.34 12.67
C GLU A 355 -12.50 11.74 12.32
N GLY A 356 -13.33 12.48 11.57
CA GLY A 356 -14.64 12.06 11.08
C GLY A 356 -14.66 11.16 9.85
N ALA A 357 -13.51 10.83 9.24
CA ALA A 357 -13.41 9.93 8.10
C ALA A 357 -13.05 8.49 8.55
N PRO A 358 -14.01 7.63 8.92
CA PRO A 358 -13.69 6.27 9.34
C PRO A 358 -13.17 5.41 8.17
N LEU A 359 -12.45 4.34 8.49
CA LEU A 359 -12.24 3.24 7.54
C LEU A 359 -13.58 2.57 7.26
N ARG A 360 -14.08 2.70 6.04
CA ARG A 360 -15.37 2.15 5.60
C ARG A 360 -15.15 0.98 4.66
N THR A 361 -15.87 -0.10 4.89
CA THR A 361 -15.88 -1.25 3.98
C THR A 361 -16.68 -0.95 2.73
N PHE A 362 -16.18 -1.41 1.58
CA PHE A 362 -16.89 -1.38 0.31
C PHE A 362 -16.72 -2.71 -0.43
N PRO A 363 -17.76 -3.22 -1.09
CA PRO A 363 -17.67 -4.45 -1.87
C PRO A 363 -16.77 -4.23 -3.09
N LEU A 364 -15.91 -5.20 -3.37
CA LEU A 364 -15.04 -5.20 -4.55
C LEU A 364 -15.71 -5.84 -5.76
N PHE A 365 -15.21 -5.51 -6.94
CA PHE A 365 -15.51 -6.14 -8.24
C PHE A 365 -16.98 -6.04 -8.66
N GLY A 366 -17.70 -5.03 -8.17
CA GLY A 366 -19.13 -4.84 -8.44
C GLY A 366 -20.04 -5.89 -7.80
N ARG A 367 -19.52 -6.58 -6.77
CA ARG A 367 -20.29 -7.55 -5.97
C ARG A 367 -21.08 -6.82 -4.89
N SER A 368 -21.83 -7.59 -4.10
CA SER A 368 -22.61 -7.09 -2.96
C SER A 368 -21.98 -7.40 -1.60
N GLU A 369 -21.07 -8.35 -1.57
CA GLU A 369 -20.45 -8.88 -0.37
C GLU A 369 -19.33 -7.96 0.12
N ASP A 370 -19.39 -7.59 1.40
CA ASP A 370 -18.38 -6.76 2.07
C ASP A 370 -17.03 -7.46 2.26
N SER A 371 -16.96 -8.77 2.01
CA SER A 371 -15.72 -9.56 2.07
C SER A 371 -15.78 -10.75 1.12
N LEU A 372 -14.61 -11.21 0.69
CA LEU A 372 -14.43 -12.36 -0.19
C LEU A 372 -13.60 -13.43 0.52
N SER A 373 -13.79 -14.70 0.16
CA SER A 373 -12.82 -15.73 0.53
C SER A 373 -11.45 -15.38 -0.06
N TRP A 374 -10.35 -15.81 0.55
CA TRP A 374 -9.01 -15.63 -0.02
C TRP A 374 -8.92 -16.14 -1.47
N VAL A 375 -9.58 -17.27 -1.76
CA VAL A 375 -9.61 -17.87 -3.10
C VAL A 375 -10.34 -16.98 -4.11
N ASP A 376 -11.51 -16.46 -3.76
CA ASP A 376 -12.27 -15.57 -4.65
C ASP A 376 -11.55 -14.24 -4.84
N PHE A 377 -11.01 -13.66 -3.76
CA PHE A 377 -10.25 -12.41 -3.82
C PHE A 377 -9.04 -12.54 -4.74
N THR A 378 -8.24 -13.60 -4.57
CA THR A 378 -7.07 -13.82 -5.43
C THR A 378 -7.45 -14.09 -6.87
N SER A 379 -8.53 -14.84 -7.12
CA SER A 379 -9.02 -15.06 -8.48
C SER A 379 -9.40 -13.75 -9.17
N GLU A 380 -10.16 -12.88 -8.51
CA GLU A 380 -10.60 -11.60 -9.09
C GLU A 380 -9.43 -10.61 -9.25
N MET A 381 -8.56 -10.51 -8.25
CA MET A 381 -7.38 -9.65 -8.32
C MET A 381 -6.43 -10.07 -9.46
N ASN A 382 -6.25 -11.38 -9.70
CA ASN A 382 -5.42 -11.87 -10.82
C ASN A 382 -6.00 -11.51 -12.20
N ASN A 383 -7.32 -11.26 -12.31
CA ASN A 383 -7.92 -10.81 -13.57
C ASN A 383 -7.53 -9.37 -13.94
N ILE A 384 -7.18 -8.55 -12.94
CA ILE A 384 -6.83 -7.13 -13.12
C ILE A 384 -5.35 -6.85 -12.89
N ALA A 385 -4.62 -7.75 -12.24
CA ALA A 385 -3.25 -7.51 -11.81
C ALA A 385 -2.21 -7.76 -12.91
N ILE A 386 -1.19 -6.91 -12.93
CA ILE A 386 0.11 -7.24 -13.51
C ILE A 386 1.00 -7.74 -12.39
N THR A 387 1.52 -8.96 -12.54
CA THR A 387 2.25 -9.67 -11.46
C THR A 387 3.75 -9.81 -11.71
N SER A 388 4.27 -9.28 -12.83
CA SER A 388 5.71 -9.25 -13.09
C SER A 388 6.13 -7.98 -13.82
N ALA A 389 7.34 -7.48 -13.53
CA ALA A 389 7.93 -6.36 -14.24
C ALA A 389 8.10 -6.64 -15.74
N GLN A 390 8.26 -7.91 -16.13
CA GLN A 390 8.31 -8.34 -17.53
C GLN A 390 6.96 -8.14 -18.24
N ASP A 391 5.85 -8.50 -17.59
CA ASP A 391 4.51 -8.26 -18.14
C ASP A 391 4.24 -6.76 -18.25
N TRP A 392 4.66 -5.98 -17.24
CA TRP A 392 4.62 -4.51 -17.29
C TRP A 392 5.39 -3.96 -18.49
N CYS A 393 6.64 -4.41 -18.72
CA CYS A 393 7.43 -4.01 -19.89
C CYS A 393 6.71 -4.33 -21.21
N SER A 394 6.04 -5.47 -21.26
CA SER A 394 5.30 -5.91 -22.44
C SER A 394 4.09 -5.03 -22.74
N VAL A 395 3.40 -4.53 -21.71
CA VAL A 395 2.28 -3.58 -21.88
C VAL A 395 2.80 -2.18 -22.18
N CYS A 396 3.78 -1.71 -21.41
CA CYS A 396 4.25 -0.33 -21.47
C CYS A 396 5.13 -0.01 -22.67
N GLN A 397 5.82 -1.00 -23.24
CA GLN A 397 6.81 -0.81 -24.30
C GLN A 397 7.90 0.19 -23.87
N SER A 398 8.33 0.09 -22.62
CA SER A 398 9.32 1.00 -22.02
C SER A 398 10.75 0.69 -22.47
N ASN A 399 11.60 1.72 -22.50
CA ASN A 399 13.03 1.62 -22.81
C ASN A 399 13.92 1.59 -21.55
N LEU A 400 13.33 1.45 -20.36
CA LEU A 400 14.09 1.25 -19.12
C LEU A 400 15.03 0.05 -19.24
N LEU A 401 16.18 0.12 -18.59
CA LEU A 401 17.25 -0.86 -18.74
C LEU A 401 16.80 -2.28 -18.38
N PHE A 402 15.96 -2.45 -17.36
CA PHE A 402 15.42 -3.77 -17.00
C PHE A 402 14.47 -4.33 -18.07
N CYS A 403 13.70 -3.48 -18.78
CA CYS A 403 12.87 -3.93 -19.90
C CYS A 403 13.72 -4.39 -21.08
N LEU A 404 14.81 -3.67 -21.38
CA LEU A 404 15.77 -4.09 -22.39
C LEU A 404 16.42 -5.42 -22.02
N ALA A 405 16.79 -5.61 -20.74
CA ALA A 405 17.34 -6.87 -20.24
C ALA A 405 16.36 -8.04 -20.40
N TYR A 406 15.08 -7.87 -20.04
CA TYR A 406 14.05 -8.89 -20.25
C TYR A 406 13.87 -9.24 -21.73
N SER A 407 13.85 -8.24 -22.61
CA SER A 407 13.72 -8.48 -24.06
C SER A 407 14.92 -9.26 -24.63
N ALA A 408 16.15 -8.94 -24.20
CA ALA A 408 17.36 -9.63 -24.61
C ALA A 408 17.39 -11.10 -24.11
N GLN A 409 16.89 -11.35 -22.90
CA GLN A 409 16.74 -12.70 -22.37
C GLN A 409 15.74 -13.54 -23.17
N MET A 410 14.63 -12.94 -23.62
CA MET A 410 13.67 -13.63 -24.49
C MET A 410 14.27 -13.94 -25.87
N ALA A 411 15.00 -12.99 -26.46
CA ALA A 411 15.65 -13.17 -27.76
C ALA A 411 16.74 -14.26 -27.73
N SER A 412 17.53 -14.35 -26.65
CA SER A 412 18.54 -15.41 -26.48
C SER A 412 17.91 -16.79 -26.27
N SER A 413 16.76 -16.86 -25.59
CA SER A 413 15.99 -18.08 -25.39
C SER A 413 15.40 -18.65 -26.69
N GLN A 414 15.14 -17.81 -27.69
CA GLN A 414 14.66 -18.25 -29.01
C GLN A 414 15.78 -18.83 -29.90
N ASN A 415 17.05 -18.52 -29.63
CA ASN A 415 18.20 -19.02 -30.40
C ASN A 415 18.72 -20.39 -29.93
N HIS A 416 18.11 -21.01 -28.92
CA HIS A 416 18.44 -22.36 -28.44
C HIS A 416 17.18 -23.24 -28.35
N GLY A 417 16.81 -23.90 -29.47
CA GLY A 417 15.96 -25.10 -29.38
C GLY A 417 14.99 -25.34 -30.53
N ASN A 418 15.46 -26.00 -31.58
CA ASN A 418 14.63 -26.91 -32.36
C ASN A 418 14.47 -28.22 -31.55
N SER A 419 13.46 -28.31 -30.68
CA SER A 419 12.79 -29.58 -30.32
C SER A 419 11.55 -29.33 -29.43
N SER A 420 10.39 -29.70 -29.99
CA SER A 420 9.13 -30.11 -29.36
C SER A 420 8.66 -29.53 -28.01
N SER A 421 7.54 -28.80 -28.09
CA SER A 421 6.34 -28.93 -27.24
C SER A 421 6.42 -28.50 -25.75
N MET A 422 5.86 -27.32 -25.43
CA MET A 422 4.50 -27.18 -24.88
C MET A 422 4.12 -25.70 -24.74
N SER A 423 2.81 -25.42 -24.85
CA SER A 423 2.17 -24.12 -24.67
C SER A 423 2.49 -23.50 -23.30
N ASN A 424 3.20 -22.37 -23.29
CA ASN A 424 3.47 -21.61 -22.08
C ASN A 424 2.21 -20.85 -21.66
N THR A 425 1.51 -21.39 -20.67
CA THR A 425 0.73 -20.58 -19.75
C THR A 425 1.73 -19.82 -18.89
N VAL A 426 1.79 -18.51 -19.07
CA VAL A 426 2.55 -17.58 -18.23
C VAL A 426 1.92 -17.63 -16.84
N ALA A 427 2.55 -18.40 -15.95
CA ALA A 427 2.19 -18.53 -14.55
C ALA A 427 3.47 -18.59 -13.71
N GLY A 428 3.70 -17.55 -12.91
CA GLY A 428 4.44 -17.66 -11.65
C GLY A 428 5.96 -17.87 -11.72
N VAL A 429 6.71 -16.89 -12.21
CA VAL A 429 8.17 -16.86 -11.93
C VAL A 429 8.49 -16.50 -10.46
N ILE A 430 7.55 -15.94 -9.71
CA ILE A 430 7.73 -15.68 -8.27
C ILE A 430 7.33 -16.91 -7.42
N GLY A 431 6.39 -17.73 -7.88
CA GLY A 431 6.03 -18.99 -7.24
C GLY A 431 7.10 -20.07 -7.35
N ALA A 432 7.81 -20.15 -8.50
CA ALA A 432 8.86 -21.15 -8.68
C ALA A 432 10.07 -20.93 -7.77
N MET A 433 10.49 -19.67 -7.52
CA MET A 433 11.62 -19.37 -6.63
C MET A 433 11.31 -19.66 -5.16
N VAL A 434 10.10 -19.33 -4.70
CA VAL A 434 9.67 -19.59 -3.31
C VAL A 434 9.43 -21.09 -3.09
N THR A 435 8.82 -21.78 -4.05
CA THR A 435 8.57 -23.24 -3.94
C THR A 435 9.89 -24.02 -4.03
N LEU A 436 10.83 -23.61 -4.87
CA LEU A 436 12.18 -24.21 -4.91
C LEU A 436 12.98 -23.90 -3.63
N GLY A 437 12.86 -22.69 -3.07
CA GLY A 437 13.47 -22.33 -1.80
C GLY A 437 12.93 -23.15 -0.62
N VAL A 438 11.61 -23.38 -0.57
CA VAL A 438 10.94 -24.20 0.46
C VAL A 438 11.27 -25.68 0.29
N ILE A 439 11.27 -26.21 -0.94
CA ILE A 439 11.63 -27.62 -1.20
C ILE A 439 13.13 -27.85 -0.91
N ALA A 440 14.02 -26.92 -1.26
CA ALA A 440 15.44 -27.03 -0.99
C ALA A 440 15.74 -26.96 0.52
N SER A 441 15.08 -26.08 1.27
CA SER A 441 15.25 -25.97 2.73
C SER A 441 14.67 -27.18 3.48
N LEU A 442 13.51 -27.71 3.07
CA LEU A 442 12.96 -28.96 3.60
C LEU A 442 13.84 -30.17 3.25
N GLY A 443 14.40 -30.22 2.04
CA GLY A 443 15.35 -31.25 1.61
C GLY A 443 16.64 -31.23 2.43
N LEU A 444 17.18 -30.04 2.73
CA LEU A 444 18.37 -29.88 3.56
C LEU A 444 18.10 -30.33 5.01
N ALA A 445 16.97 -29.93 5.58
CA ALA A 445 16.57 -30.33 6.93
C ALA A 445 16.39 -31.85 7.06
N ALA A 446 15.73 -32.49 6.08
CA ALA A 446 15.57 -33.94 6.04
C ALA A 446 16.93 -34.67 5.93
N PHE A 447 17.86 -34.15 5.13
CA PHE A 447 19.20 -34.72 4.98
C PHE A 447 20.00 -34.70 6.31
N PHE A 448 19.96 -33.60 7.07
CA PHE A 448 20.65 -33.51 8.36
C PHE A 448 20.03 -34.41 9.44
N VAL A 449 18.71 -34.56 9.46
CA VAL A 449 18.01 -35.48 10.40
C VAL A 449 18.33 -36.94 10.08
N LEU A 450 18.33 -37.33 8.81
CA LEU A 450 18.66 -38.69 8.39
C LEU A 450 20.14 -39.03 8.63
N ARG A 451 21.05 -38.05 8.47
CA ARG A 451 22.48 -38.22 8.76
C ARG A 451 22.76 -38.36 10.26
N ARG A 452 22.06 -37.62 11.13
CA ARG A 452 22.15 -37.79 12.59
C ARG A 452 21.63 -39.15 13.06
N ARG A 453 20.57 -39.69 12.44
CA ARG A 453 20.04 -41.01 12.77
C ARG A 453 20.96 -42.16 12.32
N ARG A 454 21.75 -41.97 11.27
CA ARG A 454 22.76 -42.96 10.82
C ARG A 454 24.08 -42.91 11.59
N GLY A 455 24.36 -41.83 12.33
CA GLY A 455 25.57 -41.70 13.16
C GLY A 455 25.44 -42.22 14.59
N ALA A 456 24.25 -42.66 15.02
CA ALA A 456 23.98 -43.06 16.40
C ALA A 456 23.99 -44.59 16.63
N VAL A 457 24.43 -45.39 15.67
CA VAL A 457 24.58 -46.84 15.85
C VAL A 457 26.03 -47.23 15.57
N THR A 458 26.65 -47.82 16.60
CA THR A 458 27.98 -48.47 16.65
C THR A 458 29.16 -47.59 17.10
N HIS A 459 29.46 -47.58 18.40
CA HIS A 459 30.62 -48.32 18.94
C HIS A 459 30.64 -48.37 20.48
N ILE A 460 30.66 -49.59 21.00
CA ILE A 460 30.91 -49.94 22.40
C ILE A 460 32.44 -50.09 22.60
N ASN A 461 32.93 -49.46 23.67
CA ASN A 461 34.14 -49.68 24.49
C ASN A 461 35.46 -50.18 23.87
N HIS A 462 36.54 -49.41 24.12
CA HIS A 462 37.74 -49.99 24.75
C HIS A 462 38.48 -48.97 25.63
N VAL A 463 38.72 -49.36 26.87
CA VAL A 463 39.56 -48.69 27.88
C VAL A 463 41.04 -48.96 27.58
N ALA A 464 41.88 -47.94 27.67
CA ALA A 464 43.30 -48.08 28.03
C ALA A 464 43.87 -46.74 28.55
N ASN A 465 44.40 -46.78 29.76
CA ASN A 465 45.25 -45.80 30.42
C ASN A 465 46.46 -45.41 29.56
N ASP A 466 46.91 -44.14 29.64
CA ASP A 466 48.26 -43.89 30.16
C ASP A 466 48.48 -42.46 30.71
N LYS A 467 49.42 -42.37 31.64
CA LYS A 467 49.72 -41.25 32.55
C LYS A 467 50.77 -40.26 32.02
N SER A 468 50.80 -39.11 32.71
CA SER A 468 51.97 -38.30 33.14
C SER A 468 52.10 -36.92 32.47
N SER A 469 51.96 -35.82 33.24
CA SER A 469 53.02 -35.00 33.89
C SER A 469 53.59 -33.94 32.94
N GLN A 470 53.91 -32.68 33.26
CA GLN A 470 54.02 -31.88 34.49
C GLN A 470 54.36 -30.42 34.06
N TYR A 471 54.20 -29.45 34.97
CA TYR A 471 54.91 -28.14 35.06
C TYR A 471 54.64 -27.05 33.99
N SER A 472 54.07 -25.87 34.29
CA SER A 472 54.46 -24.70 35.14
C SER A 472 55.32 -23.64 34.43
N GLY A 473 54.90 -22.37 34.54
CA GLY A 473 55.70 -21.15 34.36
C GLY A 473 55.17 -20.22 33.27
N ASN A 474 54.37 -19.20 33.62
CA ASN A 474 54.74 -17.78 33.83
C ASN A 474 55.41 -17.11 32.61
N GLU A 475 54.77 -16.07 32.07
CA GLU A 475 55.25 -14.67 32.17
C GLU A 475 54.27 -13.68 31.53
N THR A 476 54.07 -12.58 32.23
CA THR A 476 53.38 -11.35 31.85
C THR A 476 54.27 -10.44 31.00
N ALA A 477 53.67 -9.73 30.06
CA ALA A 477 53.93 -8.32 29.77
C ALA A 477 52.64 -7.68 29.25
#